data_AF-A0A838PS39-F1
#
_entry.id   AF-A0A838PS39-F1
#
_cell.length_a   1.000
_cell.length_b   1.000
_cell.length_c   1.000
_cell.angle_alpha   90.00
_cell.angle_beta   90.00
_cell.angle_gamma   90.00
#
_symmetry.space_group_name_H-M   'P 1'
#
loop_
_entity.id
_entity.type
_entity.pdbx_description
1 polymer ?
#
loop_
_entity_poly.entity_id
_entity_poly.type
_entity_poly.pdbx_seq_one_letter_code
_entity_poly.pdbx_strand_id
1 'polypeptide(L)'
;MRKAALQMGVIVLVVSVPLTAVALLIDWFPEPASTAAGDVDLLYDVLLIISVPIFVLVMTVVIYTVVRFRARPGDEGDGQPIHGNVRLEIVWVAIPTVLVTAISAYAWVVLDNQEDERPDTMQVNVRA
;
A
#
# COMPACT_ATOMS: atom_id res chain seq x y z
N MET A 1 -17.61 -10.91 -17.90
CA MET A 1 -17.39 -10.13 -16.65
C MET A 1 -16.91 -11.01 -15.49
N ARG A 2 -17.69 -11.98 -14.97
CA ARG A 2 -17.26 -12.83 -13.82
C ARG A 2 -15.92 -13.55 -13.99
N LYS A 3 -15.67 -14.17 -15.16
CA LYS A 3 -14.38 -14.84 -15.45
C LYS A 3 -13.19 -13.86 -15.46
N ALA A 4 -13.38 -12.66 -16.00
CA ALA A 4 -12.33 -11.63 -16.03
C ALA A 4 -12.02 -11.09 -14.63
N ALA A 5 -13.05 -10.83 -13.81
CA ALA A 5 -12.87 -10.43 -12.42
C ALA A 5 -12.13 -11.49 -11.60
N LEU A 6 -12.48 -12.78 -11.80
CA LEU A 6 -11.78 -13.90 -11.18
C LEU A 6 -10.31 -13.97 -11.63
N GLN A 7 -10.05 -13.83 -12.93
CA GLN A 7 -8.69 -13.82 -13.48
C GLN A 7 -7.84 -12.67 -12.92
N MET A 8 -8.40 -11.46 -12.83
CA MET A 8 -7.70 -10.32 -12.22
C MET A 8 -7.41 -10.58 -10.73
N GLY A 9 -8.36 -11.12 -9.97
CA GLY A 9 -8.15 -11.48 -8.58
C GLY A 9 -7.01 -12.49 -8.40
N VAL A 10 -6.95 -13.50 -9.27
CA VAL A 10 -5.85 -14.48 -9.28
C VAL A 10 -4.52 -13.82 -9.64
N ILE A 11 -4.48 -12.94 -10.66
CA ILE A 11 -3.27 -12.20 -11.03
C ILE A 11 -2.77 -11.37 -9.85
N VAL A 12 -3.66 -10.64 -9.17
CA VAL A 12 -3.28 -9.82 -8.02
C VAL A 12 -2.65 -10.69 -6.94
N LEU A 13 -3.28 -11.79 -6.55
CA LEU A 13 -2.75 -12.68 -5.52
C LEU A 13 -1.41 -13.33 -5.92
N VAL A 14 -1.31 -13.81 -7.16
CA VAL A 14 -0.12 -14.52 -7.65
C VAL A 14 1.07 -13.57 -7.83
N VAL A 15 0.83 -12.30 -8.20
CA VAL A 15 1.89 -11.31 -8.41
C VAL A 15 2.25 -10.59 -7.11
N SER A 16 1.28 -10.29 -6.24
CA SER A 16 1.55 -9.53 -5.01
C SER A 16 2.38 -10.33 -4.01
N VAL A 17 2.15 -11.64 -3.88
CA VAL A 17 2.90 -12.50 -2.94
C VAL A 17 4.41 -12.53 -3.23
N PRO A 18 4.89 -12.89 -4.44
CA PRO A 18 6.32 -12.89 -4.72
C PRO A 18 6.91 -11.48 -4.68
N LEU A 19 6.17 -10.46 -5.12
CA LEU A 19 6.68 -9.08 -5.08
C LEU A 19 6.85 -8.59 -3.64
N THR A 20 5.91 -8.93 -2.75
CA THR A 20 6.02 -8.62 -1.31
C THR A 20 7.18 -9.40 -0.69
N ALA A 21 7.32 -10.69 -1.00
CA ALA A 21 8.44 -11.49 -0.51
C ALA A 21 9.79 -10.92 -0.94
N VAL A 22 9.93 -10.51 -2.22
CA VAL A 22 11.15 -9.84 -2.70
C VAL A 22 11.37 -8.51 -1.99
N ALA A 23 10.31 -7.71 -1.79
CA ALA A 23 10.43 -6.44 -1.08
C ALA A 23 10.92 -6.61 0.37
N LEU A 24 10.49 -7.66 1.07
CA LEU A 24 10.92 -7.98 2.44
C LEU A 24 12.32 -8.61 2.51
N LEU A 25 12.90 -9.05 1.39
CA LEU A 25 14.26 -9.58 1.33
C LEU A 25 15.32 -8.49 1.06
N ILE A 26 14.88 -7.25 0.81
CA ILE A 26 15.76 -6.11 0.58
C ILE A 26 16.02 -5.42 1.90
N ASP A 27 17.30 -5.18 2.23
CA ASP A 27 17.68 -4.33 3.36
C ASP A 27 17.52 -2.86 2.96
N TRP A 28 16.36 -2.29 3.29
CA TRP A 28 16.03 -0.88 2.97
C TRP A 28 16.77 0.13 3.85
N PHE A 29 17.23 -0.30 5.02
CA PHE A 29 17.87 0.54 6.03
C PHE A 29 19.32 0.10 6.28
N PRO A 30 20.19 1.03 6.73
CA PRO A 30 21.55 0.71 7.13
C PRO A 30 21.59 -0.10 8.42
N GLU A 31 22.80 -0.53 8.82
CA GLU A 31 23.01 -1.28 10.07
C GLU A 31 22.38 -0.57 11.29
N PRO A 32 21.62 -1.29 12.13
CA PRO A 32 20.97 -0.72 13.31
C PRO A 32 21.94 -0.04 14.28
N ALA A 33 21.78 1.26 14.49
CA ALA A 33 22.61 2.06 15.41
C ALA A 33 21.82 2.68 16.58
N SER A 34 20.52 2.35 16.70
CA SER A 34 19.62 2.86 17.74
C SER A 34 18.68 1.75 18.22
N THR A 35 18.22 1.85 19.47
CA THR A 35 17.16 0.97 19.99
C THR A 35 15.83 1.11 19.24
N ALA A 36 15.62 2.25 18.56
CA ALA A 36 14.44 2.50 17.74
C ALA A 36 14.47 1.79 16.37
N ALA A 37 15.63 1.31 15.92
CA ALA A 37 15.81 0.80 14.56
C ALA A 37 14.88 -0.39 14.27
N GLY A 38 14.79 -1.36 15.18
CA GLY A 38 13.92 -2.53 14.98
C GLY A 38 12.44 -2.20 14.88
N ASP A 39 11.96 -1.21 15.64
CA ASP A 39 10.55 -0.78 15.58
C ASP A 39 10.24 -0.09 14.24
N VAL A 40 11.18 0.71 13.74
CA VAL A 40 11.07 1.37 12.44
C VAL A 40 11.11 0.35 11.31
N ASP A 41 12.01 -0.62 11.37
CA ASP A 41 12.12 -1.70 10.38
C ASP A 41 10.81 -2.50 10.32
N LEU A 42 10.26 -2.89 11.48
CA LEU A 42 8.99 -3.61 11.54
C LEU A 42 7.81 -2.77 11.01
N LEU A 43 7.76 -1.48 11.37
CA LEU A 43 6.74 -0.57 10.85
C LEU A 43 6.82 -0.48 9.32
N TYR A 44 8.04 -0.39 8.77
CA TYR A 44 8.26 -0.33 7.33
C TYR A 44 7.86 -1.64 6.62
N ASP A 45 8.19 -2.80 7.19
CA ASP A 45 7.76 -4.10 6.67
C ASP A 45 6.23 -4.22 6.60
N VAL A 46 5.53 -3.76 7.64
CA VAL A 46 4.05 -3.71 7.64
C VAL A 46 3.55 -2.82 6.49
N LEU A 47 4.17 -1.66 6.27
CA LEU A 47 3.81 -0.77 5.16
C LEU A 47 4.07 -1.43 3.80
N LEU A 48 5.16 -2.17 3.62
CA LEU A 48 5.44 -2.92 2.39
C LEU A 48 4.39 -4.02 2.15
N ILE A 49 4.07 -4.80 3.18
CA ILE A 49 3.07 -5.88 3.11
C ILE A 49 1.70 -5.36 2.69
N ILE A 50 1.35 -4.13 3.09
CA ILE A 50 0.07 -3.51 2.73
C ILE A 50 0.13 -2.81 1.36
N SER A 51 1.19 -2.04 1.10
CA SER A 51 1.29 -1.21 -0.11
C SER A 51 1.50 -2.00 -1.39
N VAL A 52 2.32 -3.05 -1.37
CA VAL A 52 2.64 -3.85 -2.56
C VAL A 52 1.40 -4.51 -3.16
N PRO A 53 0.53 -5.21 -2.39
CA PRO A 53 -0.72 -5.75 -2.93
C PRO A 53 -1.67 -4.69 -3.48
N ILE A 54 -1.77 -3.52 -2.84
CA ILE A 54 -2.62 -2.41 -3.31
C ILE A 54 -2.09 -1.89 -4.65
N PHE A 55 -0.77 -1.70 -4.77
CA PHE A 55 -0.14 -1.29 -6.02
C PHE A 55 -0.42 -2.29 -7.15
N VAL A 56 -0.22 -3.58 -6.89
CA VAL A 56 -0.50 -4.65 -7.87
C VAL A 56 -1.97 -4.69 -8.25
N LEU A 57 -2.90 -4.50 -7.30
CA LEU A 57 -4.33 -4.40 -7.56
C LEU A 57 -4.65 -3.26 -8.54
N VAL A 58 -4.19 -2.05 -8.23
CA VAL A 58 -4.43 -0.86 -9.06
C VAL A 58 -3.82 -1.05 -10.46
N MET A 59 -2.57 -1.50 -10.53
CA MET A 59 -1.90 -1.75 -11.81
C MET A 59 -2.61 -2.82 -12.64
N THR A 60 -3.08 -3.89 -12.02
CA THR A 60 -3.83 -4.94 -12.73
C THR A 60 -5.13 -4.37 -13.33
N VAL A 61 -5.86 -3.54 -12.57
CA VAL A 61 -7.08 -2.88 -13.07
C VAL A 61 -6.75 -1.93 -14.22
N VAL A 62 -5.73 -1.08 -14.09
CA VAL A 62 -5.33 -0.13 -15.13
C VAL A 62 -4.86 -0.83 -16.41
N ILE A 63 -3.99 -1.85 -16.29
CA ILE A 63 -3.52 -2.63 -17.45
C ILE A 63 -4.71 -3.33 -18.12
N TYR A 64 -5.61 -3.92 -17.33
CA TYR A 64 -6.82 -4.53 -17.86
C TYR A 64 -7.68 -3.51 -18.62
N THR A 65 -7.91 -2.32 -18.07
CA THR A 65 -8.75 -1.32 -18.75
C THR A 65 -8.11 -0.84 -20.05
N VAL A 66 -6.81 -0.56 -20.04
CA VAL A 66 -6.06 -0.13 -21.23
C VAL A 66 -6.11 -1.20 -22.32
N VAL A 67 -5.89 -2.47 -21.99
CA VAL A 67 -5.88 -3.55 -23.00
C VAL A 67 -7.30 -3.88 -23.50
N ARG A 68 -8.29 -3.90 -22.60
CA ARG A 68 -9.64 -4.39 -22.91
C ARG A 68 -10.52 -3.34 -23.60
N PHE A 69 -10.35 -2.06 -23.26
CA PHE A 69 -11.17 -0.94 -23.74
C PHE A 69 -10.41 -0.03 -24.70
N ARG A 70 -9.27 -0.46 -25.24
CA ARG A 70 -8.55 0.26 -26.29
C ARG A 70 -9.43 0.41 -27.55
N ALA A 71 -9.61 1.65 -27.99
CA ALA A 71 -10.27 1.96 -29.26
C ALA A 71 -9.49 1.35 -30.44
N ARG A 72 -10.22 0.80 -31.42
CA ARG A 72 -9.62 0.22 -32.63
C ARG A 72 -9.39 1.33 -33.67
N PRO A 73 -8.42 1.16 -34.60
CA PRO A 73 -8.26 2.11 -35.69
C PRO A 73 -9.58 2.31 -36.46
N GLY A 74 -10.04 3.55 -36.56
CA GLY A 74 -11.31 3.92 -37.21
C GLY A 74 -12.55 3.85 -36.31
N ASP A 75 -12.40 3.57 -35.02
CA ASP A 75 -13.51 3.62 -34.04
C ASP A 75 -13.64 5.04 -33.47
N GLU A 76 -14.65 5.77 -33.93
CA GLU A 76 -15.04 7.10 -33.43
C GLU A 76 -16.28 7.05 -32.51
N GLY A 77 -16.73 5.83 -32.18
CA GLY A 77 -17.88 5.63 -31.30
C GLY A 77 -17.56 6.03 -29.86
N ASP A 78 -18.55 6.62 -29.19
CA ASP A 78 -18.43 6.89 -27.76
C ASP A 78 -18.66 5.61 -26.93
N GLY A 79 -18.07 5.55 -25.74
CA GLY A 79 -18.28 4.46 -24.79
C GLY A 79 -19.72 4.43 -24.27
N GLN A 80 -20.08 3.37 -23.53
CA GLN A 80 -21.38 3.36 -22.84
C GLN A 80 -21.44 4.51 -21.82
N PRO A 81 -22.53 5.31 -21.78
CA PRO A 81 -22.65 6.48 -20.90
C PRO A 81 -22.96 6.07 -19.46
N ILE A 82 -21.99 5.42 -18.80
CA ILE A 82 -22.09 4.95 -17.42
C ILE A 82 -21.64 6.08 -16.49
N HIS A 83 -22.52 6.52 -15.59
CA HIS A 83 -22.29 7.70 -14.75
C HIS A 83 -21.88 7.40 -13.30
N GLY A 84 -21.83 6.12 -12.88
CA GLY A 84 -21.34 5.77 -11.54
C GLY A 84 -21.86 4.44 -11.01
N ASN A 85 -21.44 4.11 -9.79
CA ASN A 85 -21.89 2.94 -9.05
C ASN A 85 -21.74 3.19 -7.55
N VAL A 86 -22.81 3.67 -6.91
CA VAL A 86 -22.84 4.02 -5.48
C VAL A 86 -22.33 2.90 -4.57
N ARG A 87 -22.63 1.63 -4.88
CA ARG A 87 -22.13 0.51 -4.07
C ARG A 87 -20.62 0.37 -4.17
N LEU A 88 -20.06 0.53 -5.36
CA LEU A 88 -18.61 0.50 -5.58
C LEU A 88 -17.93 1.71 -4.92
N GLU A 89 -18.57 2.88 -5.01
CA GLU A 89 -18.09 4.13 -4.40
C GLU A 89 -17.99 4.01 -2.88
N ILE A 90 -19.02 3.48 -2.21
CA ILE A 90 -18.98 3.24 -0.77
C ILE A 90 -17.84 2.27 -0.39
N VAL A 91 -17.71 1.17 -1.13
CA VAL A 91 -16.68 0.15 -0.86
C VAL A 91 -15.27 0.72 -1.04
N TRP A 92 -15.01 1.45 -2.13
CA TRP A 92 -13.67 1.98 -2.39
C TRP A 92 -13.31 3.17 -1.51
N VAL A 93 -14.26 3.81 -0.81
CA VAL A 93 -13.95 4.88 0.14
C VAL A 93 -13.74 4.28 1.51
N ALA A 94 -14.66 3.42 1.94
CA ALA A 94 -14.61 2.81 3.27
C ALA A 94 -13.33 1.99 3.48
N ILE A 95 -12.92 1.18 2.49
CA ILE A 95 -11.71 0.33 2.62
C ILE A 95 -10.45 1.18 2.84
N PRO A 96 -10.09 2.16 1.98
CA PRO A 96 -8.94 3.03 2.22
C PRO A 96 -9.05 3.84 3.50
N THR A 97 -10.24 4.35 3.86
CA THR A 97 -10.41 5.10 5.12
C THR A 97 -10.06 4.23 6.32
N VAL A 98 -10.64 3.03 6.42
CA VAL A 98 -10.36 2.09 7.53
C VAL A 98 -8.88 1.69 7.54
N LEU A 99 -8.31 1.40 6.38
CA LEU A 99 -6.92 1.00 6.23
C LEU A 99 -5.96 2.09 6.72
N VAL A 100 -6.14 3.34 6.27
CA VAL A 100 -5.30 4.47 6.69
C VAL A 100 -5.48 4.73 8.18
N THR A 101 -6.70 4.74 8.70
CA THR A 101 -6.94 4.94 10.15
C THR A 101 -6.25 3.87 10.99
N ALA A 102 -6.29 2.60 10.58
CA ALA A 102 -5.61 1.52 11.29
C ALA A 102 -4.09 1.67 11.28
N ILE A 103 -3.50 2.01 10.13
CA ILE A 103 -2.05 2.25 10.01
C ILE A 103 -1.64 3.47 10.85
N SER A 104 -2.42 4.56 10.82
CA SER A 104 -2.14 5.75 11.63
C SER A 104 -2.19 5.45 13.13
N ALA A 105 -3.17 4.66 13.58
CA ALA A 105 -3.24 4.24 14.98
C ALA A 105 -2.02 3.38 15.38
N TYR A 106 -1.59 2.45 14.52
CA TYR A 106 -0.41 1.65 14.76
C TYR A 106 0.87 2.50 14.82
N ALA A 107 1.07 3.39 13.84
CA ALA A 107 2.21 4.29 13.79
C ALA A 107 2.25 5.23 15.01
N TRP A 108 1.10 5.71 15.47
CA TRP A 108 1.00 6.51 16.69
C TRP A 108 1.53 5.77 17.91
N VAL A 109 1.13 4.50 18.11
CA VAL A 109 1.60 3.69 19.25
C VAL A 109 3.11 3.48 19.19
N VAL A 110 3.67 3.23 18.00
CA VAL A 110 5.13 3.10 17.84
C VAL A 110 5.83 4.42 18.19
N LEU A 111 5.29 5.55 17.73
CA LEU A 111 5.87 6.87 18.03
C LEU A 111 5.83 7.21 19.52
N ASP A 112 4.69 6.97 20.18
CA ASP A 112 4.49 7.20 21.61
C ASP A 112 5.55 6.45 22.45
N ASN A 113 5.76 5.17 22.15
CA ASN A 113 6.79 4.36 22.80
C ASN A 113 8.23 4.85 22.56
N GLN A 114 8.47 5.57 21.45
CA GLN A 114 9.80 6.10 21.12
C GLN A 114 10.06 7.47 21.74
N GLU A 115 9.01 8.29 21.89
CA GLU A 115 9.10 9.61 22.50
C GLU A 115 9.14 9.57 24.03
N ASP A 116 8.82 8.43 24.65
CA ASP A 116 8.90 8.24 26.09
C ASP A 116 10.29 8.62 26.65
N GLU A 117 10.30 9.70 27.45
CA GLU A 117 11.53 10.23 28.06
C GLU A 117 12.13 9.22 29.06
N ARG A 118 13.30 8.68 28.71
CA ARG A 118 14.04 7.80 29.62
C ARG A 118 14.83 8.64 30.66
N PRO A 119 14.66 8.38 31.96
CA PRO A 119 15.21 9.21 33.05
C PRO A 119 16.75 9.19 33.12
N ASP A 120 17.39 8.25 32.42
CA ASP A 120 18.82 7.97 32.37
C ASP A 120 19.49 8.39 31.04
N THR A 121 18.90 9.36 30.34
CA THR A 121 19.44 9.90 29.08
C THR A 121 20.60 10.89 29.28
N MET A 122 21.68 10.71 28.53
CA MET A 122 22.80 11.66 28.51
C MET A 122 22.40 12.94 27.76
N GLN A 123 22.32 14.06 28.47
CA GLN A 123 22.05 15.36 27.84
C GLN A 123 23.31 15.91 27.17
N VAL A 124 23.26 16.04 25.85
CA VAL A 124 24.34 16.63 25.03
C VAL A 124 23.82 17.90 24.38
N ASN A 125 24.35 19.06 24.80
CA ASN A 125 23.96 20.35 24.24
C ASN A 125 24.75 20.64 22.96
N VAL A 126 24.09 20.63 21.81
CA VAL A 126 24.70 20.96 20.51
C VAL A 126 24.34 22.40 20.13
N ARG A 127 25.32 23.19 19.71
CA ARG A 127 25.13 24.55 19.15
C ARG A 127 25.61 24.54 17.69
N ALA A 128 24.80 25.14 16.81
CA ALA A 128 25.15 25.33 15.41
C ALA A 128 26.25 26.39 15.24
#